data_AF-A0A8H8NEZ9-F1
#
_entry.id   AF-A0A8H8NEZ9-F1
#
_cell.length_a   1.000
_cell.length_b   1.000
_cell.length_c   1.000
_cell.angle_alpha   90.00
_cell.angle_beta   90.00
_cell.angle_gamma   90.00
#
_symmetry.space_group_name_H-M   'P 1'
#
loop_
_entity.id
_entity.type
_entity.pdbx_description
1 polymer ?
#
loop_
_entity_poly.entity_id
_entity_poly.type
_entity_poly.pdbx_seq_one_letter_code
_entity_poly.pdbx_strand_id
1 'polypeptide(L)'
;MCPNFAIPQDLPPMPSHLREVLRFVISSYEKIVNTSFFQSDHVQTIRVRESMSWRLQISPAARWSMFLAAKVFEGMTENSQTPTVRFAKYYDWIDRLEKHLDSVPWDGFTEIQVSHRLAEKLELNLFKLRTTNSINTYQLLQRHAPSFLRIVSSDPAFWSDTCPPTKVSLAHVLASERYEVTHFALLDMIMGSWIIGPLPDWYRVERELLDWKPSTRSVPGEEGWKAIARLAVRESWRHALLIYLYMGVCGVKSDDPRVRSSVKQVFQIIDTVKEKPQPITHLHFSTQYLIAGAYTPNEKQRATAREELSISIKTGTWLLNGSDFVPVLDHLWHGAAAGGRAIQWSDYAHSRQVALPIPI
;
A
#
# COMPACT_ATOMS: atom_id res chain seq x y z
N MET A 1 -26.23 10.44 8.58
CA MET A 1 -25.84 11.50 7.63
C MET A 1 -24.95 12.48 8.37
N CYS A 2 -23.75 12.80 7.87
CA CYS A 2 -22.95 13.87 8.46
C CYS A 2 -23.65 15.21 8.18
N PRO A 3 -23.99 16.03 9.18
CA PRO A 3 -24.62 17.32 8.94
C PRO A 3 -23.58 18.31 8.37
N ASN A 4 -23.94 18.97 7.28
CA ASN A 4 -23.24 20.09 6.64
C ASN A 4 -21.75 19.92 6.37
N PHE A 5 -21.42 19.11 5.35
CA PHE A 5 -20.09 19.17 4.72
C PHE A 5 -20.02 20.44 3.84
N ALA A 6 -19.54 21.55 4.40
CA ALA A 6 -19.27 22.77 3.66
C ALA A 6 -17.98 22.59 2.84
N ILE A 7 -18.05 22.75 1.53
CA ILE A 7 -16.93 22.52 0.61
C ILE A 7 -15.82 23.55 0.89
N PRO A 8 -14.56 23.13 1.09
CA PRO A 8 -13.44 24.06 1.20
C PRO A 8 -13.37 24.97 -0.04
N GLN A 9 -13.27 26.29 0.17
CA GLN A 9 -13.03 27.23 -0.92
C GLN A 9 -11.68 26.90 -1.59
N ASP A 10 -11.60 27.09 -2.92
CA ASP A 10 -10.42 26.84 -3.76
C ASP A 10 -10.07 25.37 -4.08
N LEU A 11 -10.99 24.42 -3.82
CA LEU A 11 -10.91 23.09 -4.43
C LEU A 11 -11.26 23.14 -5.94
N PRO A 12 -10.75 22.18 -6.74
CA PRO A 12 -11.09 22.14 -8.16
C PRO A 12 -12.61 22.01 -8.33
N PRO A 13 -13.21 22.67 -9.34
CA PRO A 13 -14.64 22.63 -9.54
C PRO A 13 -15.08 21.19 -9.82
N MET A 14 -15.87 20.64 -8.92
CA MET A 14 -16.52 19.34 -9.11
C MET A 14 -17.83 19.56 -9.87
N PRO A 15 -18.15 18.74 -10.89
CA PRO A 15 -19.44 18.79 -11.56
C PRO A 15 -20.62 18.77 -10.58
N SER A 16 -21.63 19.59 -10.84
CA SER A 16 -22.86 19.67 -10.02
C SER A 16 -23.69 18.38 -10.10
N HIS A 17 -23.63 17.69 -11.24
CA HIS A 17 -24.32 16.43 -11.45
C HIS A 17 -23.46 15.24 -11.01
N LEU A 18 -23.95 14.47 -10.04
CA LEU A 18 -23.30 13.25 -9.55
C LEU A 18 -22.93 12.26 -10.66
N ARG A 19 -23.77 12.19 -11.71
CA ARG A 19 -23.54 11.33 -12.87
C ARG A 19 -22.25 11.70 -13.61
N GLU A 20 -21.90 12.98 -13.69
CA GLU A 20 -20.68 13.44 -14.35
C GLU A 20 -19.44 13.13 -13.50
N VAL A 21 -19.53 13.33 -12.19
CA VAL A 21 -18.48 12.92 -11.24
C VAL A 21 -18.23 11.42 -11.34
N LEU A 22 -19.29 10.61 -11.34
CA LEU A 22 -19.19 9.15 -11.47
C LEU A 22 -18.49 8.73 -12.77
N ARG A 23 -18.89 9.31 -13.91
CA ARG A 23 -18.24 9.03 -15.20
C ARG A 23 -16.77 9.41 -15.20
N PHE A 24 -16.43 10.57 -14.65
CA PHE A 24 -15.05 11.04 -14.57
C PHE A 24 -14.19 10.11 -13.71
N VAL A 25 -14.66 9.78 -12.50
CA VAL A 25 -13.93 8.90 -11.56
C VAL A 25 -13.74 7.51 -12.16
N ILE A 26 -14.80 6.91 -12.73
CA ILE A 26 -14.71 5.60 -13.39
C ILE A 26 -13.74 5.66 -14.58
N SER A 27 -13.83 6.69 -15.42
CA SER A 27 -12.94 6.82 -16.59
C SER A 27 -11.48 6.97 -16.17
N SER A 28 -11.19 7.77 -15.15
CA SER A 28 -9.82 7.90 -14.61
C SER A 28 -9.33 6.58 -14.06
N TYR A 29 -10.17 5.82 -13.35
CA TYR A 29 -9.81 4.49 -12.87
C TYR A 29 -9.53 3.51 -14.00
N GLU A 30 -10.42 3.43 -14.99
CA GLU A 30 -10.25 2.56 -16.16
C GLU A 30 -8.96 2.87 -16.92
N LYS A 31 -8.59 4.15 -17.06
CA LYS A 31 -7.30 4.53 -17.64
C LYS A 31 -6.12 3.94 -16.86
N ILE A 32 -6.14 4.01 -15.52
CA ILE A 32 -5.07 3.46 -14.67
C ILE A 32 -5.01 1.93 -14.75
N VAL A 33 -6.17 1.27 -14.69
CA VAL A 33 -6.25 -0.19 -14.84
C VAL A 33 -5.74 -0.61 -16.22
N ASN A 34 -6.07 0.14 -17.26
CA ASN A 34 -5.59 -0.12 -18.62
C ASN A 34 -4.08 0.14 -18.77
N THR A 35 -3.49 1.01 -17.95
CA THR A 35 -2.02 1.18 -17.87
C THR A 35 -1.35 0.11 -16.99
N SER A 36 -2.12 -0.63 -16.20
CA SER A 36 -1.59 -1.67 -15.33
C SER A 36 -1.22 -2.91 -16.16
N PHE A 37 -0.09 -3.53 -15.83
CA PHE A 37 0.39 -4.73 -16.52
C PHE A 37 -0.60 -5.90 -16.36
N PHE A 38 -1.24 -6.02 -15.19
CA PHE A 38 -2.31 -6.99 -14.93
C PHE A 38 -3.67 -6.34 -15.10
N GLN A 39 -4.31 -6.62 -16.24
CA GLN A 39 -5.70 -6.27 -16.44
C GLN A 39 -6.59 -7.07 -15.49
N SER A 40 -7.59 -6.40 -14.93
CA SER A 40 -8.67 -7.01 -14.14
C SER A 40 -9.58 -7.82 -15.06
N ASP A 41 -10.10 -8.95 -14.56
CA ASP A 41 -11.13 -9.68 -15.29
C ASP A 41 -12.46 -8.90 -15.30
N HIS A 42 -13.41 -9.30 -16.15
CA HIS A 42 -14.70 -8.61 -16.27
C HIS A 42 -15.47 -8.55 -14.93
N VAL A 43 -15.35 -9.59 -14.09
CA VAL A 43 -16.05 -9.67 -12.80
C VAL A 43 -15.42 -8.71 -11.79
N GLN A 44 -14.09 -8.61 -11.76
CA GLN A 44 -13.34 -7.64 -10.96
C GLN A 44 -13.64 -6.22 -11.39
N THR A 45 -13.69 -5.95 -12.70
CA THR A 45 -14.03 -4.63 -13.24
C THR A 45 -15.45 -4.20 -12.84
N ILE A 46 -16.43 -5.11 -12.91
CA ILE A 46 -17.80 -4.85 -12.40
C ILE A 46 -17.77 -4.54 -10.90
N ARG A 47 -17.15 -5.41 -10.09
CA ARG A 47 -17.09 -5.23 -8.64
C ARG A 47 -16.44 -3.91 -8.22
N VAL A 48 -15.36 -3.51 -8.88
CA VAL A 48 -14.72 -2.23 -8.60
C VAL A 48 -15.62 -1.06 -9.02
N ARG A 49 -16.27 -1.11 -10.18
CA ARG A 49 -17.25 -0.09 -10.60
C ARG A 49 -18.39 0.05 -9.60
N GLU A 50 -18.94 -1.07 -9.12
CA GLU A 50 -20.01 -1.08 -8.10
C GLU A 50 -19.53 -0.47 -6.79
N SER A 51 -18.34 -0.87 -6.31
CA SER A 51 -17.71 -0.29 -5.12
C SER A 51 -17.50 1.21 -5.25
N MET A 52 -16.98 1.68 -6.39
CA MET A 52 -16.80 3.11 -6.66
C MET A 52 -18.13 3.88 -6.70
N SER A 53 -19.14 3.31 -7.37
CA SER A 53 -20.48 3.89 -7.45
C SER A 53 -21.12 4.02 -6.07
N TRP A 54 -21.01 2.97 -5.26
CA TRP A 54 -21.46 2.96 -3.87
C TRP A 54 -20.77 4.08 -3.08
N ARG A 55 -19.44 4.14 -3.13
CA ARG A 55 -18.65 5.11 -2.34
C ARG A 55 -18.91 6.57 -2.69
N LEU A 56 -19.15 6.90 -3.96
CA LEU A 56 -19.56 8.25 -4.39
C LEU A 56 -20.93 8.69 -3.82
N GLN A 57 -21.75 7.72 -3.41
CA GLN A 57 -23.08 7.94 -2.84
C GLN A 57 -23.09 7.93 -1.31
N ILE A 58 -22.10 7.32 -0.66
CA ILE A 58 -22.01 7.17 0.80
C ILE A 58 -22.00 8.53 1.52
N SER A 59 -21.12 9.45 1.10
CA SER A 59 -20.96 10.74 1.77
C SER A 59 -20.41 11.81 0.82
N PRO A 60 -20.64 13.11 1.10
CA PRO A 60 -19.96 14.19 0.38
C PRO A 60 -18.44 14.11 0.50
N ALA A 61 -17.92 13.70 1.66
CA ALA A 61 -16.49 13.54 1.91
C ALA A 61 -15.86 12.45 1.02
N ALA A 62 -16.48 11.27 0.94
CA ALA A 62 -16.08 10.19 0.05
C ALA A 62 -16.12 10.63 -1.41
N ARG A 63 -17.14 11.40 -1.80
CA ARG A 63 -17.24 11.94 -3.15
C ARG A 63 -16.08 12.87 -3.50
N TRP A 64 -15.74 13.79 -2.59
CA TRP A 64 -14.60 14.69 -2.77
C TRP A 64 -13.27 13.94 -2.77
N SER A 65 -13.08 12.95 -1.89
CA SER A 65 -11.90 12.08 -1.87
C SER A 65 -11.70 11.41 -3.23
N MET A 66 -12.75 10.76 -3.75
CA MET A 66 -12.70 10.05 -5.03
C MET A 66 -12.53 10.99 -6.23
N PHE A 67 -13.10 12.20 -6.18
CA PHE A 67 -12.90 13.20 -7.23
C PHE A 67 -11.47 13.72 -7.26
N LEU A 68 -10.90 14.07 -6.11
CA LEU A 68 -9.50 14.50 -6.00
C LEU A 68 -8.54 13.38 -6.40
N ALA A 69 -8.82 12.14 -5.99
CA ALA A 69 -8.12 10.96 -6.45
C ALA A 69 -8.05 10.90 -7.99
N ALA A 70 -9.21 11.00 -8.65
CA ALA A 70 -9.30 10.98 -10.11
C ALA A 70 -8.57 12.15 -10.78
N LYS A 71 -8.52 13.33 -10.15
CA LYS A 71 -7.76 14.50 -10.62
C LYS A 71 -6.26 14.32 -10.49
N VAL A 72 -5.80 13.73 -9.39
CA VAL A 72 -4.37 13.39 -9.18
C VAL A 72 -3.93 12.41 -10.28
N PHE A 73 -4.74 11.39 -10.54
CA PHE A 73 -4.47 10.40 -11.59
C PHE A 73 -4.46 11.00 -13.00
N GLU A 74 -5.40 11.89 -13.31
CA GLU A 74 -5.40 12.63 -14.59
C GLU A 74 -4.07 13.37 -14.79
N GLY A 75 -3.61 14.11 -13.76
CA GLY A 75 -2.32 14.79 -13.80
C GLY A 75 -1.12 13.85 -13.96
N MET A 76 -1.19 12.62 -13.44
CA MET A 76 -0.13 11.63 -13.62
C MET A 76 0.01 11.19 -15.09
N THR A 77 -1.09 11.15 -15.84
CA THR A 77 -1.11 10.71 -17.24
C THR A 77 -0.72 11.81 -18.25
N GLU A 78 -0.65 13.07 -17.83
CA GLU A 78 -0.29 14.19 -18.71
C GLU A 78 1.25 14.29 -18.90
N ASN A 79 1.75 14.19 -20.13
CA ASN A 79 3.20 14.08 -20.42
C ASN A 79 3.98 15.42 -20.45
N SER A 80 3.47 16.52 -19.90
CA SER A 80 3.93 17.87 -20.30
C SER A 80 4.78 18.67 -19.29
N GLN A 81 4.92 18.27 -18.02
CA GLN A 81 5.62 19.08 -16.99
C GLN A 81 6.56 18.29 -16.05
N THR A 82 7.52 18.97 -15.43
CA THR A 82 8.40 18.41 -14.38
C THR A 82 7.57 17.89 -13.19
N PRO A 83 7.83 16.68 -12.66
CA PRO A 83 6.96 16.02 -11.67
C PRO A 83 6.71 16.84 -10.40
N THR A 84 7.72 17.55 -9.88
CA THR A 84 7.65 18.30 -8.62
C THR A 84 6.69 19.50 -8.67
N VAL A 85 6.71 20.29 -9.75
CA VAL A 85 5.79 21.44 -9.92
C VAL A 85 4.37 20.96 -10.20
N ARG A 86 4.24 19.85 -10.93
CA ARG A 86 2.96 19.24 -11.27
C ARG A 86 2.17 18.80 -10.04
N PHE A 87 2.83 18.24 -9.03
CA PHE A 87 2.16 17.64 -7.87
C PHE A 87 1.85 18.60 -6.72
N ALA A 88 2.49 19.78 -6.68
CA ALA A 88 2.29 20.78 -5.63
C ALA A 88 0.82 21.25 -5.53
N LYS A 89 0.15 21.48 -6.67
CA LYS A 89 -1.27 21.88 -6.69
C LYS A 89 -2.21 20.81 -6.13
N TYR A 90 -1.91 19.54 -6.41
CA TYR A 90 -2.72 18.42 -5.91
C TYR A 90 -2.50 18.22 -4.42
N TYR A 91 -1.26 18.40 -3.94
CA TYR A 91 -0.96 18.37 -2.51
C TYR A 91 -1.77 19.41 -1.73
N ASP A 92 -1.79 20.66 -2.19
CA ASP A 92 -2.56 21.73 -1.54
C ASP A 92 -4.07 21.38 -1.46
N TRP A 93 -4.64 20.84 -2.54
CA TRP A 93 -6.03 20.37 -2.55
C TRP A 93 -6.28 19.23 -1.56
N ILE A 94 -5.39 18.23 -1.52
CA ILE A 94 -5.52 17.10 -0.59
C ILE A 94 -5.36 17.57 0.85
N ASP A 95 -4.41 18.47 1.13
CA ASP A 95 -4.16 19.01 2.46
C ASP A 95 -5.36 19.80 3.01
N ARG A 96 -5.99 20.62 2.17
CA ARG A 96 -7.21 21.35 2.55
C ARG A 96 -8.38 20.42 2.83
N LEU A 97 -8.59 19.41 1.99
CA LEU A 97 -9.65 18.42 2.24
C LEU A 97 -9.37 17.65 3.52
N GLU A 98 -8.12 17.26 3.77
CA GLU A 98 -7.74 16.55 4.98
C GLU A 98 -7.99 17.38 6.24
N LYS A 99 -7.54 18.64 6.26
CA LYS A 99 -7.78 19.58 7.37
C LYS A 99 -9.27 19.76 7.65
N HIS A 100 -10.09 19.82 6.59
CA HIS A 100 -11.54 19.88 6.74
C HIS A 100 -12.13 18.57 7.31
N LEU A 101 -11.60 17.42 6.92
CA LEU A 101 -12.04 16.15 7.52
C LEU A 101 -11.58 15.99 8.99
N ASP A 102 -10.48 16.63 9.38
CA ASP A 102 -9.99 16.65 10.77
C ASP A 102 -10.76 17.63 11.66
N SER A 103 -11.37 18.67 11.10
CA SER A 103 -12.20 19.62 11.88
C SER A 103 -13.51 19.01 12.37
N VAL A 104 -13.90 17.84 11.84
CA VAL A 104 -15.08 17.09 12.29
C VAL A 104 -14.64 16.04 13.31
N PRO A 105 -14.99 16.18 14.60
CA PRO A 105 -14.65 15.20 15.62
C PRO A 105 -15.27 13.84 15.28
N TRP A 106 -14.55 12.76 15.62
CA TRP A 106 -15.05 11.40 15.47
C TRP A 106 -16.02 11.01 16.60
N ASP A 107 -16.22 11.92 17.57
CA ASP A 107 -17.07 11.74 18.73
C ASP A 107 -18.54 11.60 18.29
N GLY A 108 -19.19 10.53 18.72
CA GLY A 108 -20.57 10.22 18.35
C GLY A 108 -20.74 9.55 16.97
N PHE A 109 -19.67 9.22 16.26
CA PHE A 109 -19.76 8.43 15.03
C PHE A 109 -20.14 6.98 15.34
N THR A 110 -21.07 6.43 14.56
CA THR A 110 -21.32 4.98 14.54
C THR A 110 -20.16 4.24 13.90
N GLU A 111 -20.03 2.94 14.16
CA GLU A 111 -18.95 2.10 13.61
C GLU A 111 -18.85 2.19 12.07
N ILE A 112 -19.98 2.23 11.38
CA ILE A 112 -20.02 2.40 9.92
C ILE A 112 -19.45 3.77 9.50
N GLN A 113 -19.78 4.84 10.24
CA GLN A 113 -19.24 6.18 9.95
C GLN A 113 -17.73 6.26 10.21
N VAL A 114 -17.25 5.56 11.24
CA VAL A 114 -15.82 5.42 11.56
C VAL A 114 -15.09 4.70 10.44
N SER A 115 -15.64 3.57 9.97
CA SER A 115 -15.10 2.81 8.84
C SER A 115 -15.00 3.68 7.58
N HIS A 116 -16.09 4.37 7.22
CA HIS A 116 -16.10 5.26 6.05
C HIS A 116 -15.09 6.40 6.18
N ARG A 117 -15.01 7.04 7.35
CA ARG A 117 -14.05 8.14 7.59
C ARG A 117 -12.60 7.65 7.57
N LEU A 118 -12.32 6.46 8.07
CA LEU A 118 -11.00 5.85 7.98
C LEU A 118 -10.63 5.56 6.52
N ALA A 119 -11.55 4.98 5.74
CA ALA A 119 -11.34 4.73 4.31
C ALA A 119 -11.06 6.02 3.54
N GLU A 120 -11.85 7.08 3.78
CA GLU A 120 -11.65 8.42 3.19
C GLU A 120 -10.25 8.97 3.52
N LYS A 121 -9.82 8.88 4.78
CA LYS A 121 -8.51 9.35 5.22
C LYS A 121 -7.38 8.53 4.60
N LEU A 122 -7.45 7.20 4.62
CA LEU A 122 -6.40 6.34 4.05
C LEU A 122 -6.18 6.59 2.56
N GLU A 123 -7.25 6.90 1.82
CA GLU A 123 -7.11 7.29 0.42
C GLU A 123 -6.39 8.62 0.23
N LEU A 124 -6.80 9.67 0.96
CA LEU A 124 -6.11 10.96 0.89
C LEU A 124 -4.63 10.82 1.24
N ASN A 125 -4.30 9.95 2.20
CA ASN A 125 -2.93 9.65 2.58
C ASN A 125 -2.15 9.01 1.43
N LEU A 126 -2.77 8.08 0.70
CA LEU A 126 -2.19 7.49 -0.48
C LEU A 126 -1.89 8.54 -1.56
N PHE A 127 -2.80 9.49 -1.78
CA PHE A 127 -2.59 10.55 -2.75
C PHE A 127 -1.54 11.57 -2.28
N LYS A 128 -1.49 11.86 -0.98
CA LYS A 128 -0.42 12.66 -0.37
C LYS A 128 0.95 12.01 -0.53
N LEU A 129 1.04 10.71 -0.32
CA LEU A 129 2.26 9.91 -0.54
C LEU A 129 2.75 9.98 -1.99
N ARG A 130 1.83 10.14 -2.95
CA ARG A 130 2.19 10.29 -4.37
C ARG A 130 2.53 11.71 -4.79
N THR A 131 2.08 12.70 -4.01
CA THR A 131 2.25 14.13 -4.32
C THR A 131 3.33 14.79 -3.47
N THR A 132 3.81 14.12 -2.41
CA THR A 132 4.87 14.58 -1.50
C THR A 132 5.82 13.47 -1.09
N ASN A 133 6.96 13.84 -0.51
CA ASN A 133 7.93 12.90 0.04
C ASN A 133 7.28 12.07 1.18
N SER A 134 7.52 10.75 1.18
CA SER A 134 6.97 9.72 2.08
C SER A 134 7.02 9.98 3.60
N ILE A 135 7.67 11.06 4.03
CA ILE A 135 7.86 11.47 5.43
C ILE A 135 6.52 11.75 6.15
N ASN A 136 5.57 12.44 5.51
CA ASN A 136 4.30 12.86 6.13
C ASN A 136 3.32 11.69 6.39
N THR A 137 3.51 10.56 5.71
CA THR A 137 2.54 9.45 5.68
C THR A 137 2.53 8.64 6.98
N TYR A 138 3.67 8.54 7.66
CA TYR A 138 3.77 7.73 8.88
C TYR A 138 3.05 8.37 10.08
N GLN A 139 3.16 9.70 10.26
CA GLN A 139 2.42 10.43 11.31
C GLN A 139 0.92 10.21 11.20
N LEU A 140 0.44 10.14 9.96
CA LEU A 140 -0.96 10.04 9.66
C LEU A 140 -1.48 8.62 9.89
N LEU A 141 -0.68 7.60 9.55
CA LEU A 141 -0.96 6.22 9.93
C LEU A 141 -1.03 6.06 11.46
N GLN A 142 -0.09 6.66 12.20
CA GLN A 142 -0.13 6.70 13.67
C GLN A 142 -1.38 7.40 14.20
N ARG A 143 -1.75 8.56 13.63
CA ARG A 143 -2.97 9.30 14.00
C ARG A 143 -4.23 8.48 13.81
N HIS A 144 -4.27 7.61 12.80
CA HIS A 144 -5.43 6.78 12.48
C HIS A 144 -5.39 5.38 13.10
N ALA A 145 -4.29 4.99 13.74
CA ALA A 145 -4.16 3.70 14.42
C ALA A 145 -5.27 3.44 15.46
N PRO A 146 -5.70 4.40 16.29
CA PRO A 146 -6.81 4.17 17.23
C PRO A 146 -8.12 3.82 16.53
N SER A 147 -8.37 4.40 15.36
CA SER A 147 -9.56 4.14 14.55
C SER A 147 -9.52 2.79 13.86
N PHE A 148 -8.35 2.40 13.34
CA PHE A 148 -8.11 1.05 12.86
C PHE A 148 -8.37 0.04 13.99
N LEU A 149 -7.71 0.22 15.14
CA LEU A 149 -7.85 -0.63 16.31
C LEU A 149 -9.31 -0.76 16.76
N ARG A 150 -10.07 0.35 16.76
CA ARG A 150 -11.50 0.31 17.08
C ARG A 150 -12.28 -0.62 16.14
N ILE A 151 -12.06 -0.53 14.84
CA ILE A 151 -12.75 -1.36 13.83
C ILE A 151 -12.41 -2.84 13.99
N VAL A 152 -11.13 -3.16 14.12
CA VAL A 152 -10.70 -4.57 14.25
C VAL A 152 -11.04 -5.14 15.63
N SER A 153 -11.17 -4.30 16.66
CA SER A 153 -11.62 -4.71 18.00
C SER A 153 -13.13 -4.84 18.14
N SER A 154 -13.93 -4.34 17.18
CA SER A 154 -15.39 -4.44 17.22
C SER A 154 -15.95 -5.62 16.42
N ASP A 155 -15.16 -6.16 15.49
CA ASP A 155 -15.59 -7.23 14.60
C ASP A 155 -14.84 -8.55 14.91
N PRO A 156 -15.54 -9.56 15.47
CA PRO A 156 -14.96 -10.86 15.80
C PRO A 156 -14.31 -11.59 14.62
N ALA A 157 -14.67 -11.25 13.38
CA ALA A 157 -14.05 -11.85 12.19
C ALA A 157 -12.54 -11.54 12.08
N PHE A 158 -12.05 -10.51 12.78
CA PHE A 158 -10.63 -10.16 12.83
C PHE A 158 -9.89 -10.73 14.03
N TRP A 159 -10.58 -11.45 14.91
CA TRP A 159 -9.98 -12.01 16.12
C TRP A 159 -9.44 -13.40 15.83
N SER A 160 -8.56 -13.85 16.71
CA SER A 160 -8.15 -15.25 16.71
C SER A 160 -8.93 -16.01 17.77
N ASP A 161 -9.46 -17.18 17.42
CA ASP A 161 -10.19 -18.06 18.36
C ASP A 161 -9.35 -18.47 19.58
N THR A 162 -8.03 -18.32 19.49
CA THR A 162 -7.04 -18.78 20.47
C THR A 162 -6.45 -17.66 21.33
N CYS A 163 -6.93 -16.41 21.24
CA CYS A 163 -6.37 -15.30 22.01
C CYS A 163 -7.39 -14.31 22.60
N PRO A 164 -6.99 -13.57 23.66
CA PRO A 164 -7.87 -12.59 24.28
C PRO A 164 -8.26 -11.50 23.25
N PRO A 165 -9.44 -10.87 23.42
CA PRO A 165 -10.08 -9.95 22.44
C PRO A 165 -9.31 -8.66 22.14
N THR A 166 -8.07 -8.52 22.63
CA THR A 166 -7.21 -7.36 22.48
C THR A 166 -6.14 -7.52 21.39
N LYS A 167 -6.14 -8.62 20.64
CA LYS A 167 -5.12 -8.91 19.62
C LYS A 167 -5.75 -9.15 18.24
N VAL A 168 -5.27 -8.39 17.25
CA VAL A 168 -5.79 -8.36 15.88
C VAL A 168 -5.08 -9.40 15.03
N SER A 169 -5.83 -10.25 14.33
CA SER A 169 -5.24 -11.26 13.45
C SER A 169 -4.86 -10.66 12.09
N LEU A 170 -3.57 -10.59 11.80
CA LEU A 170 -3.07 -10.12 10.51
C LEU A 170 -3.56 -10.98 9.34
N ALA A 171 -3.73 -12.30 9.52
CA ALA A 171 -4.29 -13.16 8.47
C ALA A 171 -5.71 -12.73 8.09
N HIS A 172 -6.59 -12.58 9.08
CA HIS A 172 -7.97 -12.16 8.82
C HIS A 172 -8.03 -10.73 8.26
N VAL A 173 -7.13 -9.85 8.71
CA VAL A 173 -6.99 -8.49 8.18
C VAL A 173 -6.55 -8.49 6.71
N LEU A 174 -5.55 -9.30 6.34
CA LEU A 174 -5.06 -9.39 4.95
C LEU A 174 -6.02 -10.14 4.03
N ALA A 175 -6.76 -11.12 4.57
CA ALA A 175 -7.79 -11.86 3.86
C ALA A 175 -9.14 -11.11 3.79
N SER A 176 -9.25 -9.96 4.45
CA SER A 176 -10.48 -9.19 4.51
C SER A 176 -10.86 -8.58 3.17
N GLU A 177 -12.15 -8.60 2.87
CA GLU A 177 -12.73 -7.80 1.78
C GLU A 177 -12.88 -6.31 2.16
N ARG A 178 -12.65 -5.95 3.44
CA ARG A 178 -12.72 -4.57 3.91
C ARG A 178 -11.49 -3.79 3.47
N TYR A 179 -11.68 -2.93 2.48
CA TYR A 179 -10.65 -2.09 1.89
C TYR A 179 -9.80 -1.38 2.95
N GLU A 180 -10.42 -0.70 3.92
CA GLU A 180 -9.74 0.12 4.92
C GLU A 180 -8.84 -0.70 5.85
N VAL A 181 -9.23 -1.92 6.18
CA VAL A 181 -8.51 -2.82 7.10
C VAL A 181 -7.28 -3.39 6.40
N THR A 182 -7.47 -3.95 5.20
CA THR A 182 -6.38 -4.51 4.38
C THR A 182 -5.38 -3.41 3.96
N HIS A 183 -5.87 -2.23 3.58
CA HIS A 183 -5.01 -1.12 3.16
C HIS A 183 -4.22 -0.53 4.32
N PHE A 184 -4.82 -0.40 5.51
CA PHE A 184 -4.09 0.06 6.69
C PHE A 184 -2.91 -0.89 6.98
N ALA A 185 -3.15 -2.21 7.00
CA ALA A 185 -2.12 -3.19 7.28
C ALA A 185 -1.00 -3.22 6.22
N LEU A 186 -1.35 -3.07 4.94
CA LEU A 186 -0.35 -2.97 3.86
C LEU A 186 0.52 -1.71 4.01
N LEU A 187 -0.08 -0.57 4.34
CA LEU A 187 0.67 0.66 4.60
C LEU A 187 1.54 0.52 5.86
N ASP A 188 1.04 -0.09 6.92
CA ASP A 188 1.78 -0.35 8.17
C ASP A 188 3.03 -1.21 7.95
N MET A 189 2.85 -2.30 7.18
CA MET A 189 3.91 -3.21 6.78
C MET A 189 5.03 -2.50 6.01
N ILE A 190 4.68 -1.66 5.04
CA ILE A 190 5.69 -0.99 4.20
C ILE A 190 6.38 0.14 4.96
N MET A 191 5.64 0.85 5.81
CA MET A 191 6.16 1.98 6.57
C MET A 191 7.00 1.56 7.79
N GLY A 192 7.11 0.26 8.08
CA GLY A 192 8.01 -0.23 9.12
C GLY A 192 7.47 -0.08 10.55
N SER A 193 6.15 0.07 10.70
CA SER A 193 5.54 0.44 11.98
C SER A 193 5.45 -0.73 12.96
N TRP A 194 5.43 -0.42 14.25
CA TRP A 194 5.22 -1.36 15.36
C TRP A 194 3.73 -1.56 15.71
N ILE A 195 2.80 -1.00 14.92
CA ILE A 195 1.37 -0.95 15.29
C ILE A 195 0.74 -2.34 15.30
N ILE A 196 1.13 -3.21 14.37
CA ILE A 196 0.76 -4.63 14.41
C ILE A 196 1.75 -5.34 15.35
N GLY A 197 1.46 -5.29 16.66
CA GLY A 197 2.26 -5.94 17.70
C GLY A 197 2.38 -7.47 17.54
N PRO A 198 3.08 -8.16 18.47
CA PRO A 198 3.37 -9.59 18.35
C PRO A 198 2.09 -10.43 18.22
N LEU A 199 1.96 -11.15 17.08
CA LEU A 199 0.84 -12.03 16.79
C LEU A 199 0.98 -13.29 17.65
N PRO A 200 -0.04 -13.65 18.43
CA PRO A 200 -0.01 -14.88 19.20
C PRO A 200 -0.28 -16.12 18.34
N ASP A 201 -0.93 -15.97 17.18
CA ASP A 201 -1.27 -17.08 16.26
C ASP A 201 -0.63 -16.97 14.87
N TRP A 202 0.59 -16.45 14.82
CA TRP A 202 1.33 -16.29 13.58
C TRP A 202 1.51 -17.62 12.82
N TYR A 203 1.51 -18.77 13.52
CA TYR A 203 1.59 -20.10 12.92
C TYR A 203 0.39 -20.45 12.01
N ARG A 204 -0.80 -19.88 12.28
CA ARG A 204 -1.94 -20.03 11.37
C ARG A 204 -1.73 -19.23 10.09
N VAL A 205 -1.24 -17.99 10.21
CA VAL A 205 -0.91 -17.13 9.08
C VAL A 205 0.21 -17.74 8.24
N GLU A 206 1.25 -18.27 8.90
CA GLU A 206 2.35 -19.00 8.26
C GLU A 206 1.79 -20.18 7.46
N ARG A 207 0.94 -21.02 8.07
CA ARG A 207 0.32 -22.15 7.38
C ARG A 207 -0.51 -21.71 6.17
N GLU A 208 -1.36 -20.70 6.33
CA GLU A 208 -2.16 -20.16 5.23
C GLU A 208 -1.28 -19.64 4.09
N LEU A 209 -0.17 -18.95 4.39
CA LEU A 209 0.80 -18.47 3.39
C LEU A 209 1.63 -19.60 2.75
N LEU A 210 1.88 -20.70 3.46
CA LEU A 210 2.60 -21.86 2.95
C LEU A 210 1.70 -22.75 2.09
N ASP A 211 0.43 -22.91 2.49
CA ASP A 211 -0.57 -23.72 1.79
C ASP A 211 -1.25 -22.95 0.65
N TRP A 212 -1.15 -21.61 0.63
CA TRP A 212 -1.70 -20.77 -0.42
C TRP A 212 -1.19 -21.22 -1.78
N LYS A 213 -2.12 -21.39 -2.72
CA LYS A 213 -1.81 -21.68 -4.12
C LYS A 213 -2.33 -20.55 -5.00
N PRO A 214 -1.52 -20.08 -5.96
CA PRO A 214 -1.95 -19.09 -6.91
C PRO A 214 -3.11 -19.65 -7.74
N SER A 215 -4.20 -18.90 -7.83
CA SER A 215 -5.29 -19.27 -8.74
C SER A 215 -4.77 -19.29 -10.18
N THR A 216 -4.80 -20.47 -10.80
CA THR A 216 -4.39 -20.71 -12.20
C THR A 216 -5.49 -20.39 -13.20
N ARG A 217 -6.48 -19.58 -12.80
CA ARG A 217 -7.61 -19.22 -13.65
C ARG A 217 -7.08 -18.53 -14.91
N SER A 218 -7.17 -19.24 -16.04
CA SER A 218 -6.80 -18.72 -17.34
C SER A 218 -7.73 -17.57 -17.70
N VAL A 219 -7.14 -16.41 -18.00
CA VAL A 219 -7.87 -15.29 -18.59
C VAL A 219 -7.94 -15.57 -20.10
N PRO A 220 -9.14 -15.69 -20.70
CA PRO A 220 -9.27 -15.98 -22.13
C PRO A 220 -8.50 -14.95 -22.97
N GLY A 221 -7.60 -15.43 -23.82
CA GLY A 221 -6.76 -14.58 -24.69
C GLY A 221 -5.53 -13.97 -24.02
N GLU A 222 -5.21 -14.32 -22.77
CA GLU A 222 -3.98 -13.88 -22.12
C GLU A 222 -2.75 -14.58 -22.71
N GLU A 223 -1.74 -13.79 -23.09
CA GLU A 223 -0.45 -14.31 -23.55
C GLU A 223 0.24 -15.09 -22.43
N GLY A 224 0.79 -16.28 -22.73
CA GLY A 224 1.33 -17.18 -21.71
C GLY A 224 2.41 -16.56 -20.81
N TRP A 225 3.18 -15.59 -21.30
CA TRP A 225 4.16 -14.89 -20.48
C TRP A 225 3.53 -13.89 -19.49
N LYS A 226 2.36 -13.30 -19.79
CA LYS A 226 1.60 -12.45 -18.85
C LYS A 226 1.05 -13.27 -17.70
N ALA A 227 0.56 -14.48 -17.99
CA ALA A 227 0.16 -15.44 -16.96
C ALA A 227 1.33 -15.82 -16.04
N ILE A 228 2.53 -16.06 -16.61
CA ILE A 228 3.76 -16.34 -15.84
C ILE A 228 4.17 -15.14 -14.98
N ALA A 229 4.15 -13.92 -15.52
CA ALA A 229 4.45 -12.71 -14.76
C ALA A 229 3.45 -12.48 -13.62
N ARG A 230 2.16 -12.78 -13.84
CA ARG A 230 1.10 -12.69 -12.82
C ARG A 230 1.34 -13.65 -11.68
N LEU A 231 1.72 -14.87 -12.03
CA LEU A 231 2.11 -15.89 -11.08
C LEU A 231 3.33 -15.44 -10.27
N ALA A 232 4.37 -14.93 -10.93
CA ALA A 232 5.58 -14.43 -10.29
C ALA A 232 5.29 -13.28 -9.31
N VAL A 233 4.43 -12.33 -9.67
CA VAL A 233 4.07 -11.21 -8.78
C VAL A 233 3.31 -11.70 -7.55
N ARG A 234 2.37 -12.63 -7.70
CA ARG A 234 1.64 -13.17 -6.53
C ARG A 234 2.54 -14.01 -5.63
N GLU A 235 3.40 -14.82 -6.23
CA GLU A 235 4.35 -15.66 -5.49
C GLU A 235 5.42 -14.83 -4.76
N SER A 236 5.89 -13.74 -5.37
CA SER A 236 6.82 -12.82 -4.71
C SER A 236 6.16 -12.11 -3.52
N TRP A 237 4.87 -11.78 -3.62
CA TRP A 237 4.09 -11.27 -2.48
C TRP A 237 3.98 -12.27 -1.34
N ARG A 238 3.73 -13.55 -1.64
CA ARG A 238 3.70 -14.61 -0.64
C ARG A 238 5.00 -14.66 0.16
N HIS A 239 6.15 -14.59 -0.51
CA HIS A 239 7.45 -14.55 0.16
C HIS A 239 7.72 -13.23 0.88
N ALA A 240 7.30 -12.09 0.34
CA ALA A 240 7.42 -10.80 1.03
C ALA A 240 6.63 -10.79 2.36
N LEU A 241 5.41 -11.36 2.36
CA LEU A 241 4.59 -11.52 3.56
C LEU A 241 5.22 -12.48 4.57
N LEU A 242 5.83 -13.59 4.12
CA LEU A 242 6.58 -14.50 4.98
C LEU A 242 7.79 -13.80 5.63
N ILE A 243 8.55 -13.00 4.88
CA ILE A 243 9.66 -12.22 5.42
C ILE A 243 9.15 -11.27 6.51
N TYR A 244 8.07 -10.54 6.24
CA TYR A 244 7.47 -9.65 7.23
C TYR A 244 6.96 -10.40 8.47
N LEU A 245 6.29 -11.55 8.28
CA LEU A 245 5.82 -12.39 9.38
C LEU A 245 6.98 -12.80 10.28
N TYR A 246 8.06 -13.32 9.73
CA TYR A 246 9.20 -13.76 10.54
C TYR A 246 9.92 -12.58 11.20
N MET A 247 10.24 -11.53 10.45
CA MET A 247 11.06 -10.42 10.95
C MET A 247 10.28 -9.47 11.85
N GLY A 248 9.12 -9.01 11.38
CA GLY A 248 8.31 -7.99 12.06
C GLY A 248 7.45 -8.57 13.16
N VAL A 249 6.89 -9.77 12.97
CA VAL A 249 5.99 -10.38 13.96
C VAL A 249 6.73 -11.35 14.88
N CYS A 250 7.44 -12.33 14.33
CA CYS A 250 8.14 -13.32 15.15
C CYS A 250 9.42 -12.77 15.79
N GLY A 251 9.86 -11.58 15.35
CA GLY A 251 11.05 -10.91 15.87
C GLY A 251 12.37 -11.63 15.58
N VAL A 252 12.36 -12.57 14.62
CA VAL A 252 13.59 -13.29 14.26
C VAL A 252 14.54 -12.40 13.45
N LYS A 253 15.80 -12.79 13.39
CA LYS A 253 16.84 -12.08 12.64
C LYS A 253 16.84 -12.47 11.16
N SER A 254 17.44 -11.63 10.33
CA SER A 254 17.51 -11.86 8.87
C SER A 254 18.34 -13.08 8.44
N ASP A 255 19.13 -13.67 9.35
CA ASP A 255 19.85 -14.91 9.13
C ASP A 255 19.03 -16.18 9.45
N ASP A 256 17.79 -16.05 9.96
CA ASP A 256 16.87 -17.18 10.11
C ASP A 256 16.70 -17.89 8.75
N PRO A 257 16.84 -19.23 8.70
CA PRO A 257 16.76 -19.98 7.45
C PRO A 257 15.48 -19.72 6.64
N ARG A 258 14.35 -19.46 7.30
CA ARG A 258 13.06 -19.19 6.66
C ARG A 258 13.03 -17.81 6.01
N VAL A 259 13.65 -16.83 6.65
CA VAL A 259 13.84 -15.47 6.08
C VAL A 259 14.77 -15.55 4.88
N ARG A 260 15.95 -16.19 5.02
CA ARG A 260 16.92 -16.32 3.92
C ARG A 260 16.33 -17.07 2.72
N SER A 261 15.56 -18.13 2.98
CA SER A 261 14.86 -18.88 1.92
C SER A 261 13.86 -18.00 1.19
N SER A 262 13.03 -17.24 1.92
CA SER A 262 12.04 -16.35 1.32
C SER A 262 12.68 -15.19 0.55
N VAL A 263 13.73 -14.55 1.09
CA VAL A 263 14.50 -13.51 0.39
C VAL A 263 15.09 -14.05 -0.91
N LYS A 264 15.71 -15.23 -0.86
CA LYS A 264 16.27 -15.89 -2.05
C LYS A 264 15.20 -16.14 -3.11
N GLN A 265 14.03 -16.64 -2.69
CA GLN A 265 12.92 -16.92 -3.60
C GLN A 265 12.39 -15.65 -4.27
N VAL A 266 12.25 -14.54 -3.53
CA VAL A 266 11.83 -13.25 -4.14
C VAL A 266 12.76 -12.88 -5.29
N PHE A 267 14.08 -12.86 -5.07
CA PHE A 267 15.02 -12.52 -6.14
C PHE A 267 14.99 -13.53 -7.30
N GLN A 268 14.91 -14.84 -7.03
CA GLN A 268 14.83 -15.86 -8.07
C GLN A 268 13.56 -15.73 -8.93
N ILE A 269 12.42 -15.48 -8.30
CA ILE A 269 11.13 -15.29 -8.99
C ILE A 269 11.19 -14.07 -9.90
N ILE A 270 11.73 -12.95 -9.39
CA ILE A 270 11.82 -11.72 -10.16
C ILE A 270 12.80 -11.89 -11.33
N ASP A 271 13.98 -12.48 -11.09
CA ASP A 271 14.98 -12.74 -12.13
C ASP A 271 14.40 -13.62 -13.26
N THR A 272 13.54 -14.59 -12.93
CA THR A 272 12.87 -15.46 -13.92
C THR A 272 11.97 -14.70 -14.89
N VAL A 273 11.45 -13.53 -14.50
CA VAL A 273 10.54 -12.72 -15.33
C VAL A 273 11.14 -11.39 -15.81
N LYS A 274 12.32 -11.03 -15.31
CA LYS A 274 13.02 -9.76 -15.60
C LYS A 274 13.49 -9.65 -17.06
N GLU A 275 13.77 -10.77 -17.73
CA GLU A 275 14.26 -10.79 -19.12
C GLU A 275 13.16 -10.59 -20.20
N LYS A 276 11.89 -10.40 -19.79
CA LYS A 276 10.76 -10.28 -20.73
C LYS A 276 10.34 -8.81 -20.95
N PRO A 277 9.85 -8.46 -22.15
CA PRO A 277 10.21 -7.20 -22.82
C PRO A 277 9.32 -5.99 -22.46
N GLN A 278 9.01 -5.75 -21.19
CA GLN A 278 8.15 -4.61 -20.81
C GLN A 278 8.60 -3.89 -19.52
N PRO A 279 8.85 -2.55 -19.57
CA PRO A 279 9.27 -1.74 -18.42
C PRO A 279 8.27 -1.72 -17.25
N ILE A 280 7.00 -2.01 -17.50
CA ILE A 280 5.91 -1.92 -16.51
C ILE A 280 5.97 -3.09 -15.51
N THR A 281 6.59 -4.22 -15.88
CA THR A 281 6.70 -5.41 -15.02
C THR A 281 7.53 -5.11 -13.75
N HIS A 282 8.53 -4.24 -13.86
CA HIS A 282 9.40 -3.81 -12.75
C HIS A 282 8.63 -3.09 -11.63
N LEU A 283 7.55 -2.39 -11.98
CA LEU A 283 6.75 -1.62 -11.01
C LEU A 283 5.99 -2.51 -10.05
N HIS A 284 5.64 -3.72 -10.48
CA HIS A 284 4.91 -4.67 -9.65
C HIS A 284 5.79 -5.38 -8.62
N PHE A 285 7.11 -5.14 -8.67
CA PHE A 285 8.11 -5.73 -7.77
C PHE A 285 8.75 -4.72 -6.82
N SER A 286 8.43 -3.43 -6.88
CA SER A 286 9.09 -2.40 -6.07
C SER A 286 8.99 -2.68 -4.55
N THR A 287 7.84 -3.11 -4.05
CA THR A 287 7.72 -3.45 -2.60
C THR A 287 8.48 -4.72 -2.25
N GLN A 288 8.52 -5.70 -3.15
CA GLN A 288 9.24 -6.94 -2.96
C GLN A 288 10.76 -6.70 -2.98
N TYR A 289 11.25 -5.78 -3.83
CA TYR A 289 12.63 -5.31 -3.80
C TYR A 289 12.95 -4.53 -2.52
N LEU A 290 12.04 -3.70 -2.01
CA LEU A 290 12.21 -3.02 -0.73
C LEU A 290 12.36 -4.03 0.42
N ILE A 291 11.41 -4.96 0.55
CA ILE A 291 11.40 -5.96 1.62
C ILE A 291 12.60 -6.91 1.49
N ALA A 292 12.78 -7.57 0.34
CA ALA A 292 13.88 -8.53 0.17
C ALA A 292 15.25 -7.84 0.17
N GLY A 293 15.34 -6.61 -0.34
CA GLY A 293 16.56 -5.80 -0.34
C GLY A 293 16.98 -5.35 1.06
N ALA A 294 16.03 -5.04 1.95
CA ALA A 294 16.32 -4.72 3.34
C ALA A 294 16.98 -5.90 4.07
N TYR A 295 16.52 -7.13 3.81
CA TYR A 295 16.89 -8.31 4.58
C TYR A 295 17.89 -9.26 3.88
N THR A 296 18.38 -8.91 2.70
CA THR A 296 19.40 -9.73 2.03
C THR A 296 20.82 -9.45 2.58
N PRO A 297 21.62 -10.50 2.85
CA PRO A 297 23.04 -10.35 3.15
C PRO A 297 23.92 -10.21 1.89
N ASN A 298 23.35 -10.35 0.69
CA ASN A 298 24.11 -10.38 -0.56
C ASN A 298 24.20 -8.98 -1.20
N GLU A 299 25.42 -8.44 -1.28
CA GLU A 299 25.68 -7.11 -1.85
C GLU A 299 25.23 -6.95 -3.32
N LYS A 300 25.31 -8.01 -4.14
CA LYS A 300 24.80 -7.96 -5.51
C LYS A 300 23.27 -7.77 -5.52
N GLN A 301 22.56 -8.47 -4.64
CA GLN A 301 21.10 -8.33 -4.50
C GLN A 301 20.71 -6.96 -3.95
N ARG A 302 21.50 -6.38 -3.03
CA ARG A 302 21.32 -5.00 -2.55
C ARG A 302 21.46 -3.99 -3.69
N ALA A 303 22.52 -4.12 -4.49
CA ALA A 303 22.73 -3.27 -5.65
C ALA A 303 21.58 -3.35 -6.66
N THR A 304 21.08 -4.56 -6.95
CA THR A 304 19.90 -4.74 -7.82
C THR A 304 18.65 -4.10 -7.22
N ALA A 305 18.36 -4.33 -5.93
CA ALA A 305 17.20 -3.70 -5.28
C ALA A 305 17.28 -2.17 -5.34
N ARG A 306 18.47 -1.60 -5.10
CA ARG A 306 18.74 -0.16 -5.17
C ARG A 306 18.47 0.41 -6.56
N GLU A 307 18.96 -0.25 -7.60
CA GLU A 307 18.76 0.16 -9.00
C GLU A 307 17.27 0.15 -9.37
N GLU A 308 16.58 -0.95 -9.07
CA GLU A 308 15.17 -1.15 -9.41
C GLU A 308 14.25 -0.17 -8.68
N LEU A 309 14.51 0.09 -7.40
CA LEU A 309 13.80 1.10 -6.61
C LEU A 309 14.03 2.52 -7.16
N SER A 310 15.19 2.79 -7.74
CA SER A 310 15.50 4.09 -8.35
C SER A 310 14.79 4.28 -9.71
N ILE A 311 14.52 3.20 -10.45
CA ILE A 311 13.83 3.24 -11.75
C ILE A 311 12.34 3.59 -11.59
N SER A 312 11.73 3.27 -10.45
CA SER A 312 10.32 3.58 -10.09
C SER A 312 9.92 5.04 -10.29
N ILE A 313 10.87 5.98 -10.35
CA ILE A 313 10.64 7.41 -10.59
C ILE A 313 9.98 7.67 -11.95
N LYS A 314 10.27 6.84 -12.97
CA LYS A 314 9.95 7.18 -14.38
C LYS A 314 8.52 6.88 -14.81
N THR A 315 7.77 6.09 -14.04
CA THR A 315 6.53 5.46 -14.50
C THR A 315 5.29 5.90 -13.76
N GLY A 316 5.42 6.64 -12.63
CA GLY A 316 4.34 7.40 -11.99
C GLY A 316 3.09 6.63 -11.55
N THR A 317 3.11 5.29 -11.56
CA THR A 317 1.90 4.45 -11.55
C THR A 317 1.73 3.58 -10.30
N TRP A 318 2.63 3.63 -9.31
CA TRP A 318 2.55 2.77 -8.12
C TRP A 318 2.29 3.48 -6.77
N LEU A 319 1.92 2.72 -5.73
CA LEU A 319 1.44 3.20 -4.43
C LEU A 319 2.48 4.00 -3.63
N LEU A 320 3.77 3.71 -3.81
CA LEU A 320 4.91 4.31 -3.12
C LEU A 320 6.00 4.67 -4.13
N ASN A 321 6.69 5.79 -3.94
CA ASN A 321 7.87 6.11 -4.73
C ASN A 321 9.06 5.28 -4.21
N GLY A 322 9.48 4.26 -4.96
CA GLY A 322 10.57 3.37 -4.54
C GLY A 322 11.86 4.10 -4.20
N SER A 323 12.14 5.24 -4.85
CA SER A 323 13.35 6.02 -4.61
C SER A 323 13.43 6.66 -3.23
N ASP A 324 12.29 6.95 -2.61
CA ASP A 324 12.24 7.55 -1.26
C ASP A 324 12.83 6.58 -0.22
N PHE A 325 12.79 5.28 -0.50
CA PHE A 325 13.32 4.24 0.38
C PHE A 325 14.78 3.88 0.11
N VAL A 326 15.38 4.36 -0.99
CA VAL A 326 16.81 4.11 -1.27
C VAL A 326 17.70 4.68 -0.16
N PRO A 327 17.52 5.91 0.34
CA PRO A 327 18.29 6.43 1.48
C PRO A 327 18.12 5.59 2.76
N VAL A 328 16.93 5.03 2.99
CA VAL A 328 16.66 4.15 4.14
C VAL A 328 17.50 2.88 4.05
N LEU A 329 17.50 2.26 2.88
CA LEU A 329 18.28 1.04 2.62
C LEU A 329 19.78 1.33 2.64
N ASP A 330 20.23 2.45 2.05
CA ASP A 330 21.63 2.86 2.08
C ASP A 330 22.11 3.06 3.54
N HIS A 331 21.32 3.73 4.40
CA HIS A 331 21.64 3.84 5.83
C HIS A 331 21.72 2.48 6.52
N LEU A 332 20.76 1.59 6.26
CA LEU A 332 20.73 0.25 6.85
C LEU A 332 21.94 -0.61 6.43
N TRP A 333 22.26 -0.62 5.13
CA TRP A 333 23.33 -1.42 4.54
C TRP A 333 24.71 -0.95 4.98
N HIS A 334 24.93 0.35 5.16
CA HIS A 334 26.21 0.89 5.66
C HIS A 334 26.28 0.91 7.21
N GLY A 335 25.14 0.77 7.89
CA GLY A 335 25.02 0.75 9.34
C GLY A 335 24.89 -0.67 9.91
N ALA A 336 23.71 -0.99 10.44
CA ALA A 336 23.46 -2.26 11.14
C ALA A 336 23.78 -3.50 10.27
N ALA A 337 23.42 -3.45 8.99
CA ALA A 337 23.57 -4.57 8.05
C ALA A 337 24.90 -4.59 7.29
N ALA A 338 25.90 -3.79 7.68
CA ALA A 338 27.18 -3.71 7.00
C ALA A 338 27.91 -5.06 6.97
N GLY A 339 28.50 -5.39 5.81
CA GLY A 339 29.15 -6.68 5.60
C GLY A 339 28.20 -7.88 5.62
N GLY A 340 26.92 -7.67 5.30
CA GLY A 340 25.91 -8.73 5.28
C GLY A 340 25.48 -9.22 6.67
N ARG A 341 25.73 -8.45 7.74
CA ARG A 341 25.32 -8.82 9.10
C ARG A 341 23.81 -9.02 9.22
N ALA A 342 23.44 -9.97 10.08
CA ALA A 342 22.06 -10.20 10.43
C ALA A 342 21.48 -9.00 11.19
N ILE A 343 20.27 -8.60 10.82
CA ILE A 343 19.55 -7.47 11.41
C ILE A 343 18.20 -7.93 11.95
N GLN A 344 17.58 -7.10 12.77
CA GLN A 344 16.20 -7.22 13.22
C GLN A 344 15.33 -6.13 12.58
N TRP A 345 14.01 -6.28 12.72
CA TRP A 345 13.04 -5.27 12.28
C TRP A 345 13.32 -3.88 12.85
N SER A 346 13.78 -3.80 14.11
CA SER A 346 14.14 -2.54 14.78
C SER A 346 15.25 -1.78 14.07
N ASP A 347 16.20 -2.47 13.42
CA ASP A 347 17.31 -1.84 12.70
C ASP A 347 16.82 -1.15 11.42
N TYR A 348 15.88 -1.79 10.71
CA TYR A 348 15.19 -1.19 9.57
C TYR A 348 14.35 0.02 10.01
N ALA A 349 13.55 -0.13 11.07
CA ALA A 349 12.74 0.95 11.62
C ALA A 349 13.60 2.16 12.04
N HIS A 350 14.75 1.92 12.68
CA HIS A 350 15.70 2.96 13.03
C HIS A 350 16.28 3.65 11.77
N SER A 351 16.72 2.88 10.78
CA SER A 351 17.23 3.44 9.52
C SER A 351 16.20 4.29 8.79
N ARG A 352 14.92 3.89 8.84
CA ARG A 352 13.81 4.68 8.31
C ARG A 352 13.63 5.97 9.08
N GLN A 353 13.70 5.95 10.42
CA GLN A 353 13.60 7.16 11.24
C GLN A 353 14.73 8.15 10.96
N VAL A 354 15.95 7.66 10.70
CA VAL A 354 17.10 8.51 10.38
C VAL A 354 17.00 9.09 8.96
N ALA A 355 16.69 8.26 7.97
CA ALA A 355 16.70 8.67 6.57
C ALA A 355 15.41 9.40 6.13
N LEU A 356 14.29 9.12 6.79
CA LEU A 356 12.99 9.76 6.57
C LEU A 356 12.45 10.31 7.91
N PRO A 357 13.14 11.28 8.53
CA PRO A 357 12.80 11.79 9.84
C PRO A 357 11.42 12.43 9.81
N ILE A 358 10.62 12.09 10.80
CA ILE A 358 9.29 12.65 11.00
C ILE A 358 9.48 14.02 11.67
N PRO A 359 9.03 15.13 11.06
CA PRO A 359 9.02 16.43 11.73
C PRO A 359 8.14 16.32 12.97
N ILE A 360 8.70 16.56 14.16
CA ILE A 360 7.94 16.54 15.43
C ILE A 360 6.88 17.63 15.41
#